data_AF-F4R8H1-F1
#
_entry.id   AF-F4R8H1-F1
#
_cell.length_a   1.000
_cell.length_b   1.000
_cell.length_c   1.000
_cell.angle_alpha   90.00
_cell.angle_beta   90.00
_cell.angle_gamma   90.00
#
_symmetry.space_group_name_H-M   'P 1'
#
loop_
_entity.id
_entity.type
_entity.pdbx_description
1 polymer ?
#
loop_
_entity_poly.entity_id
_entity_poly.type
_entity_poly.pdbx_seq_one_letter_code
_entity_poly.pdbx_strand_id
1 'polypeptide(L)'
;MFTALNTSKCKPRCLVDHTISLVNASSSNSSSVEDNSVAIILGGGTTCFSFGSRFDSHALLLSDVPFPTKQLDQQEDDNTRQSFKSRTPTFSSDPEDTWNHPREISRKNNPTQVDWDRALVRSEPIVFEKLDLGDCVKHWTPEYLQQKSGELKCSVHVSTSSNLTWHAKNFKYTMMSFKELIDRTFGDSAVPSETLYLRSLSASPKQPSDLSRDFPDLAKDFKLPEPLCGSVMGHFFSSVLRISGADMGLWAHYDTCDNVLAQVRGRKLVRMWHPTEAPNLYLEGSSSHIPNFEQPDLEKFPLYRKSHPMITILEPGDVLFIPATWLHSVQSLEPSISINIFFRTQPNALYSTHDVWGNVDPLPVQSVQKETMDSIKKLDLLPSTQRQFYIKKLGMDLIRFADQE
;
A
#
# COMPACT_ATOMS: atom_id res chain seq x y z
N MET A 1 -20.81 38.32 21.65
CA MET A 1 -20.97 39.63 20.98
C MET A 1 -19.89 39.72 19.92
N PHE A 2 -20.20 39.33 18.67
CA PHE A 2 -19.28 39.46 17.54
C PHE A 2 -20.02 40.14 16.39
N THR A 3 -19.37 41.17 15.88
CA THR A 3 -19.86 42.23 15.00
C THR A 3 -20.02 41.72 13.57
N ALA A 4 -21.18 41.98 12.96
CA ALA A 4 -21.50 41.56 11.59
C ALA A 4 -20.73 42.39 10.56
N LEU A 5 -19.98 41.72 9.68
CA LEU A 5 -19.48 42.29 8.43
C LEU A 5 -20.59 42.19 7.37
N ASN A 6 -20.91 43.37 6.83
CA ASN A 6 -21.95 43.62 5.85
C ASN A 6 -21.50 43.11 4.47
N THR A 7 -22.12 42.07 3.93
CA THR A 7 -22.00 41.71 2.50
C THR A 7 -23.34 41.83 1.79
N SER A 8 -23.41 42.86 0.96
CA SER A 8 -24.53 43.16 0.09
C SER A 8 -24.68 42.13 -1.04
N LYS A 9 -25.91 41.66 -1.23
CA LYS A 9 -26.53 41.12 -2.46
C LYS A 9 -25.85 39.90 -3.12
N CYS A 10 -26.24 38.72 -2.64
CA CYS A 10 -26.59 37.59 -3.50
C CYS A 10 -27.69 36.79 -2.78
N LYS A 11 -28.85 36.57 -3.42
CA LYS A 11 -29.90 35.69 -2.85
C LYS A 11 -29.50 34.23 -3.14
N PRO A 12 -29.16 33.40 -2.15
CA PRO A 12 -29.08 31.96 -2.36
C PRO A 12 -30.51 31.39 -2.32
N ARG A 13 -30.87 30.57 -3.32
CA ARG A 13 -32.07 29.72 -3.29
C ARG A 13 -31.63 28.26 -3.14
N CYS A 14 -32.36 27.54 -2.29
CA CYS A 14 -32.21 26.16 -1.82
C CYS A 14 -31.06 25.88 -0.84
N LEU A 15 -31.41 25.82 0.45
CA LEU A 15 -30.75 24.97 1.45
C LEU A 15 -31.15 23.52 1.15
N VAL A 16 -30.17 22.62 1.04
CA VAL A 16 -30.42 21.18 0.97
C VAL A 16 -30.08 20.59 2.34
N ASP A 17 -31.11 19.93 2.92
CA ASP A 17 -31.18 19.05 4.08
C ASP A 17 -30.17 19.22 5.22
N HIS A 18 -30.68 19.60 6.39
CA HIS A 18 -30.01 19.40 7.67
C HIS A 18 -30.72 18.27 8.39
N THR A 19 -29.97 17.30 8.90
CA THR A 19 -30.54 16.28 9.79
C THR A 19 -30.36 16.77 11.23
N ILE A 20 -31.46 17.10 11.87
CA ILE A 20 -31.48 17.44 13.30
C ILE A 20 -31.97 16.21 14.04
N SER A 21 -31.11 15.64 14.88
CA SER A 21 -31.45 14.52 15.76
C SER A 21 -31.43 15.00 17.21
N LEU A 22 -32.54 14.78 17.90
CA LEU A 22 -32.66 14.98 19.34
C LEU A 22 -32.26 13.67 20.04
N VAL A 23 -31.26 13.73 20.90
CA VAL A 23 -30.83 12.60 21.72
C VAL A 23 -31.10 12.95 23.18
N ASN A 24 -31.95 12.17 23.83
CA ASN A 24 -32.15 12.25 25.27
C ASN A 24 -31.05 11.41 25.95
N ALA A 25 -30.14 12.09 26.64
CA ALA A 25 -29.09 11.42 27.40
C ALA A 25 -29.60 11.17 28.83
N SER A 26 -30.04 9.94 29.12
CA SER A 26 -30.29 9.52 30.50
C SER A 26 -28.98 9.03 31.12
N SER A 27 -28.52 9.69 32.19
CA SER A 27 -27.39 9.20 32.97
C SER A 27 -27.91 8.17 33.98
N SER A 28 -27.41 6.94 33.93
CA SER A 28 -27.82 5.85 34.82
C SER A 28 -27.14 5.87 36.19
N ASN A 29 -26.78 7.05 36.70
CA ASN A 29 -26.14 7.20 38.01
C ASN A 29 -26.54 8.52 38.69
N SER A 30 -27.74 8.57 39.26
CA SER A 30 -28.10 9.26 40.52
C SER A 30 -29.62 9.45 40.58
N SER A 31 -30.15 9.56 41.79
CA SER A 31 -31.59 9.50 42.15
C SER A 31 -32.41 10.75 41.79
N SER A 32 -32.14 11.37 40.64
CA SER A 32 -32.96 12.44 40.06
C SER A 32 -32.86 12.37 38.53
N VAL A 33 -33.95 11.99 37.87
CA VAL A 33 -34.04 12.00 36.41
C VAL A 33 -34.18 13.45 35.95
N GLU A 34 -33.05 14.09 35.62
CA GLU A 34 -33.06 15.30 34.80
C GLU A 34 -32.98 14.88 33.33
N ASP A 35 -34.06 15.10 32.59
CA ASP A 35 -34.12 14.88 31.14
C ASP A 35 -33.23 15.91 30.44
N ASN A 36 -32.01 15.51 30.08
CA ASN A 36 -31.10 16.34 29.30
C ASN A 36 -31.33 16.09 27.80
N SER A 37 -31.99 17.04 27.14
CA SER A 37 -32.12 17.05 25.68
C SER A 37 -30.86 17.66 25.05
N VAL A 38 -30.20 16.88 24.20
CA VAL A 38 -29.07 17.35 23.38
C VAL A 38 -29.49 17.31 21.93
N ALA A 39 -29.36 18.44 21.24
CA ALA A 39 -29.58 18.52 19.81
C ALA A 39 -28.22 18.44 19.08
N ILE A 40 -28.11 17.46 18.19
CA ILE A 40 -26.94 17.32 17.32
C ILE A 40 -27.35 17.81 15.94
N ILE A 41 -26.65 18.84 15.46
CA ILE A 41 -26.79 19.35 14.10
C ILE A 41 -25.61 18.81 13.30
N LEU A 42 -25.88 17.96 12.32
CA LEU A 42 -24.87 17.38 11.46
C LEU A 42 -24.94 18.00 10.07
N GLY A 43 -23.88 18.73 9.72
CA GLY A 43 -23.60 19.18 8.37
C GLY A 43 -24.53 20.26 7.81
N GLY A 44 -24.30 20.55 6.53
CA GLY A 44 -25.05 21.51 5.73
C GLY A 44 -24.32 21.81 4.42
N GLY A 45 -25.07 22.02 3.33
CA GLY A 45 -24.50 22.27 2.01
C GLY A 45 -25.02 23.56 1.38
N THR A 46 -24.18 24.20 0.57
CA THR A 46 -24.62 25.26 -0.34
C THR A 46 -24.17 24.91 -1.76
N THR A 47 -25.05 25.10 -2.73
CA THR A 47 -24.72 24.92 -4.14
C THR A 47 -24.73 26.27 -4.83
N CYS A 48 -23.58 26.66 -5.38
CA CYS A 48 -23.46 27.84 -6.22
C CYS A 48 -23.26 27.40 -7.67
N PHE A 49 -24.04 27.96 -8.60
CA PHE A 49 -23.96 27.62 -10.02
C PHE A 49 -22.57 27.83 -10.64
N SER A 50 -21.79 28.80 -10.14
CA SER A 50 -20.46 29.15 -10.67
C SER A 50 -19.28 28.53 -9.90
N PHE A 51 -19.49 28.07 -8.67
CA PHE A 51 -18.41 27.63 -7.77
C PHE A 51 -18.59 26.20 -7.25
N GLY A 52 -19.61 25.49 -7.74
CA GLY A 52 -19.90 24.11 -7.34
C GLY A 52 -20.61 24.00 -5.99
N SER A 53 -20.71 22.77 -5.50
CA SER A 53 -21.32 22.45 -4.21
C SER A 53 -20.25 22.41 -3.13
N ARG A 54 -20.50 23.07 -2.00
CA ARG A 54 -19.67 22.96 -0.80
C ARG A 54 -20.49 22.38 0.33
N PHE A 55 -19.97 21.32 0.94
CA PHE A 55 -20.58 20.65 2.10
C PHE A 55 -19.69 20.85 3.31
N ASP A 56 -20.32 21.24 4.41
CA ASP A 56 -19.71 21.24 5.71
C ASP A 56 -19.99 19.90 6.42
N SER A 57 -18.98 19.38 7.11
CA SER A 57 -19.04 18.13 7.89
C SER A 57 -18.91 18.38 9.39
N HIS A 58 -19.01 19.64 9.82
CA HIS A 58 -19.04 19.98 11.24
C HIS A 58 -20.30 19.43 11.93
N ALA A 59 -20.09 18.92 13.13
CA ALA A 59 -21.13 18.55 14.07
C ALA A 59 -21.23 19.63 15.14
N LEU A 60 -22.41 20.22 15.30
CA LEU A 60 -22.68 21.21 16.35
C LEU A 60 -23.54 20.56 17.42
N LEU A 61 -23.04 20.58 18.66
CA LEU A 61 -23.74 20.07 19.82
C LEU A 61 -24.40 21.24 20.55
N LEU A 62 -25.73 21.26 20.60
CA LEU A 62 -26.51 22.21 21.40
C LEU A 62 -27.04 21.48 22.64
N SER A 63 -26.74 22.01 23.81
CA SER A 63 -27.24 21.49 25.09
C SER A 63 -27.64 22.63 26.00
N ASP A 64 -28.70 22.43 26.76
CA ASP A 64 -29.24 23.41 27.70
C ASP A 64 -28.49 23.42 29.05
N VAL A 65 -27.50 22.56 29.24
CA VAL A 65 -26.64 22.50 30.42
C VAL A 65 -25.15 22.68 30.07
N PRO A 66 -24.39 23.47 30.86
CA PRO A 66 -22.94 23.58 30.70
C PRO A 66 -22.28 22.22 30.98
N PHE A 67 -21.56 21.67 30.00
CA PHE A 67 -20.74 20.47 30.23
C PHE A 67 -19.62 20.77 31.24
N PRO A 68 -19.35 19.88 32.21
CA PRO A 68 -18.15 20.01 33.03
C PRO A 68 -16.92 19.78 32.15
N THR A 69 -16.25 20.87 31.80
CA THR A 69 -14.90 20.86 31.23
C THR A 69 -13.95 20.30 32.29
N LYS A 70 -13.78 18.97 32.32
CA LYS A 70 -12.49 18.43 32.75
C LYS A 70 -11.48 18.99 31.76
N GLN A 71 -10.58 19.83 32.27
CA GLN A 71 -9.38 20.27 31.57
C GLN A 71 -8.68 19.02 31.03
N LEU A 72 -8.91 18.73 29.75
CA LEU A 72 -7.88 18.12 28.93
C LEU A 72 -6.81 19.19 28.86
N ASP A 73 -5.77 19.02 29.68
CA ASP A 73 -4.58 19.85 29.61
C ASP A 73 -4.18 19.99 28.15
N GLN A 74 -4.16 21.24 27.70
CA GLN A 74 -3.55 21.63 26.44
C GLN A 74 -2.04 21.43 26.58
N GLN A 75 -1.58 20.18 26.44
CA GLN A 75 -0.37 19.97 25.68
C GLN A 75 -0.78 20.10 24.21
N GLU A 76 -0.61 21.30 23.67
CA GLU A 76 -0.52 21.51 22.23
C GLU A 76 0.68 20.72 21.70
N ASP A 77 0.49 19.42 21.48
CA ASP A 77 1.28 18.71 20.49
C ASP A 77 0.78 19.19 19.13
N ASP A 78 1.53 20.12 18.54
CA ASP A 78 1.37 20.66 17.18
C ASP A 78 1.32 19.56 16.08
N ASN A 79 1.47 18.29 16.45
CA ASN A 79 1.43 17.12 15.58
C ASN A 79 0.05 16.43 15.43
N THR A 80 -1.02 16.89 16.09
CA THR A 80 -2.35 16.20 16.01
C THR A 80 -3.43 16.95 15.24
N ARG A 81 -3.13 18.09 14.60
CA ARG A 81 -4.04 18.76 13.65
C ARG A 81 -4.08 18.12 12.25
N GLN A 82 -3.32 17.05 12.00
CA GLN A 82 -3.37 16.28 10.76
C GLN A 82 -3.90 14.86 11.00
N SER A 83 -5.21 14.72 11.17
CA SER A 83 -5.91 13.56 10.58
C SER A 83 -7.40 13.80 10.67
N PHE A 84 -8.02 14.19 9.56
CA PHE A 84 -9.09 13.44 8.91
C PHE A 84 -9.34 14.15 7.57
N LYS A 85 -9.12 13.41 6.46
CA LYS A 85 -8.98 13.84 5.05
C LYS A 85 -7.61 14.45 4.68
N SER A 86 -6.55 13.64 4.71
CA SER A 86 -5.40 13.93 3.83
C SER A 86 -5.83 13.57 2.41
N ARG A 87 -6.40 14.53 1.69
CA ARG A 87 -6.53 14.46 0.24
C ARG A 87 -5.13 14.59 -0.34
N THR A 88 -4.56 13.47 -0.79
CA THR A 88 -3.33 13.53 -1.57
C THR A 88 -3.75 13.64 -3.03
N PRO A 89 -3.68 14.83 -3.66
CA PRO A 89 -4.01 14.95 -5.07
C PRO A 89 -3.09 14.05 -5.89
N THR A 90 -3.63 13.50 -6.99
CA THR A 90 -2.86 12.67 -7.94
C THR A 90 -1.60 13.37 -8.44
N PHE A 91 -1.64 14.70 -8.51
CA PHE A 91 -0.47 15.53 -8.75
C PHE A 91 -0.23 16.47 -7.57
N SER A 92 0.92 16.35 -6.93
CA SER A 92 1.39 17.37 -6.00
C SER A 92 1.58 18.69 -6.74
N SER A 93 1.05 19.76 -6.16
CA SER A 93 1.33 21.12 -6.60
C SER A 93 2.65 21.67 -6.04
N ASP A 94 3.38 20.87 -5.26
CA ASP A 94 4.69 21.22 -4.75
C ASP A 94 5.63 21.52 -5.93
N PRO A 95 6.22 22.73 -5.99
CA PRO A 95 7.16 23.07 -7.04
C PRO A 95 8.52 22.36 -6.88
N GLU A 96 8.79 21.71 -5.74
CA GLU A 96 10.08 21.08 -5.47
C GLU A 96 10.17 19.65 -6.01
N ASP A 97 11.32 19.33 -6.61
CA ASP A 97 11.70 17.97 -6.98
C ASP A 97 11.99 17.19 -5.68
N THR A 98 11.07 16.34 -5.23
CA THR A 98 11.22 15.57 -3.96
C THR A 98 11.72 14.15 -4.16
N TRP A 99 11.92 13.71 -5.40
CA TRP A 99 12.28 12.32 -5.75
C TRP A 99 13.59 11.83 -5.11
N ASN A 100 14.52 12.75 -4.82
CA ASN A 100 15.83 12.51 -4.20
C ASN A 100 15.84 12.75 -2.69
N HIS A 101 14.70 13.12 -2.10
CA HIS A 101 14.53 13.37 -0.67
C HIS A 101 13.47 12.41 -0.10
N PRO A 102 13.73 11.09 -0.10
CA PRO A 102 12.74 10.13 0.35
C PRO A 102 12.43 10.29 1.84
N ARG A 103 11.16 10.12 2.20
CA ARG A 103 10.71 10.10 3.61
C ARG A 103 10.92 8.73 4.21
N GLU A 104 11.17 8.65 5.51
CA GLU A 104 11.21 7.35 6.19
C GLU A 104 9.81 6.78 6.42
N ILE A 105 9.63 5.48 6.21
CA ILE A 105 8.42 4.77 6.61
C ILE A 105 8.38 4.70 8.13
N SER A 106 7.20 4.93 8.71
CA SER A 106 6.99 4.86 10.17
C SER A 106 7.38 3.48 10.71
N ARG A 107 8.02 3.46 11.89
CA ARG A 107 8.48 2.23 12.55
C ARG A 107 7.90 2.13 13.95
N LYS A 108 7.59 0.92 14.40
CA LYS A 108 6.96 0.64 15.69
C LYS A 108 7.54 -0.61 16.34
N ASN A 109 8.15 -0.43 17.51
CA ASN A 109 8.47 -1.53 18.42
C ASN A 109 7.25 -1.94 19.25
N ASN A 110 7.17 -3.22 19.62
CA ASN A 110 6.11 -3.78 20.48
C ASN A 110 4.69 -3.37 20.04
N PRO A 111 4.26 -3.76 18.82
CA PRO A 111 2.97 -3.35 18.29
C PRO A 111 1.80 -3.81 19.14
N THR A 112 0.81 -2.94 19.30
CA THR A 112 -0.49 -3.25 19.89
C THR A 112 -1.54 -3.52 18.82
N GLN A 113 -2.65 -4.16 19.19
CA GLN A 113 -3.79 -4.35 18.27
C GLN A 113 -4.25 -3.02 17.65
N VAL A 114 -4.24 -1.93 18.44
CA VAL A 114 -4.63 -0.59 17.96
C VAL A 114 -3.66 -0.06 16.90
N ASP A 115 -2.36 -0.34 17.02
CA ASP A 115 -1.38 0.07 16.00
C ASP A 115 -1.64 -0.66 14.68
N TRP A 116 -1.93 -1.97 14.75
CA TRP A 116 -2.25 -2.78 13.59
C TRP A 116 -3.57 -2.37 12.92
N ASP A 117 -4.65 -2.24 13.70
CA ASP A 117 -5.96 -1.82 13.19
C ASP A 117 -5.87 -0.44 12.54
N ARG A 118 -5.09 0.48 13.12
CA ARG A 118 -4.86 1.80 12.54
C ARG A 118 -4.15 1.70 11.20
N ALA A 119 -3.12 0.86 11.08
CA ALA A 119 -2.39 0.67 9.83
C ALA A 119 -3.31 0.14 8.72
N LEU A 120 -4.15 -0.85 9.04
CA LEU A 120 -5.14 -1.40 8.12
C LEU A 120 -6.17 -0.34 7.69
N VAL A 121 -6.80 0.34 8.66
CA VAL A 121 -7.86 1.34 8.39
C VAL A 121 -7.32 2.52 7.59
N ARG A 122 -6.09 2.97 7.87
CA ARG A 122 -5.46 4.08 7.14
C ARG A 122 -4.85 3.65 5.80
N SER A 123 -4.67 2.35 5.59
CA SER A 123 -3.96 1.82 4.43
C SER A 123 -2.58 2.48 4.25
N GLU A 124 -1.84 2.59 5.35
CA GLU A 124 -0.51 3.22 5.42
C GLU A 124 0.57 2.17 5.73
N PRO A 125 1.74 2.21 5.05
CA PRO A 125 2.82 1.30 5.34
C PRO A 125 3.45 1.61 6.70
N ILE A 126 3.81 0.55 7.41
CA ILE A 126 4.46 0.64 8.72
C ILE A 126 5.38 -0.56 8.91
N VAL A 127 6.56 -0.33 9.51
CA VAL A 127 7.46 -1.39 9.94
C VAL A 127 7.19 -1.72 11.41
N PHE A 128 6.93 -2.99 11.69
CA PHE A 128 6.93 -3.53 13.03
C PHE A 128 8.26 -4.20 13.31
N GLU A 129 8.95 -3.73 14.33
CA GLU A 129 10.37 -4.00 14.52
C GLU A 129 10.60 -5.21 15.42
N LYS A 130 11.59 -6.03 15.05
CA LYS A 130 12.14 -7.11 15.89
C LYS A 130 11.09 -8.05 16.48
N LEU A 131 10.12 -8.43 15.65
CA LEU A 131 9.07 -9.36 16.04
C LEU A 131 9.62 -10.78 16.20
N ASP A 132 9.01 -11.57 17.09
CA ASP A 132 9.30 -13.00 17.23
C ASP A 132 8.67 -13.78 16.07
N LEU A 133 9.41 -13.88 14.97
CA LEU A 133 9.03 -14.63 13.78
C LEU A 133 9.16 -16.15 13.92
N GLY A 134 9.48 -16.65 15.14
CA GLY A 134 9.82 -18.03 15.39
C GLY A 134 11.31 -18.31 15.26
N ASP A 135 11.65 -19.59 15.12
CA ASP A 135 13.03 -20.05 15.09
C ASP A 135 13.74 -19.77 13.75
N CYS A 136 13.01 -19.37 12.71
CA CYS A 136 13.55 -19.13 11.37
C CYS A 136 14.69 -18.09 11.36
N VAL A 137 14.57 -17.01 12.11
CA VAL A 137 15.58 -15.94 12.21
C VAL A 137 16.89 -16.47 12.79
N LYS A 138 16.82 -17.47 13.68
CA LYS A 138 17.99 -18.06 14.34
C LYS A 138 18.57 -19.22 13.54
N HIS A 139 17.73 -20.09 12.98
CA HIS A 139 18.13 -21.38 12.45
C HIS A 139 18.37 -21.41 10.94
N TRP A 140 17.88 -20.45 10.16
CA TRP A 140 18.02 -20.48 8.70
C TRP A 140 19.45 -20.09 8.25
N THR A 141 20.41 -20.94 8.62
CA THR A 141 21.76 -20.99 8.05
C THR A 141 21.75 -21.72 6.71
N PRO A 142 22.75 -21.50 5.84
CA PRO A 142 22.85 -22.23 4.58
C PRO A 142 22.77 -23.74 4.77
N GLU A 143 23.49 -24.29 5.74
CA GLU A 143 23.55 -25.72 6.03
C GLU A 143 22.18 -26.27 6.45
N TYR A 144 21.48 -25.54 7.32
CA TYR A 144 20.14 -25.91 7.78
C TYR A 144 19.13 -25.91 6.64
N LEU A 145 19.12 -24.86 5.82
CA LEU A 145 18.23 -24.72 4.66
C LEU A 145 18.45 -25.84 3.65
N GLN A 146 19.70 -26.20 3.38
CA GLN A 146 20.07 -27.31 2.51
C GLN A 146 19.60 -28.65 3.08
N GLN A 147 19.76 -28.87 4.39
CA GLN A 147 19.31 -30.10 5.04
C GLN A 147 17.78 -30.26 4.93
N LYS A 148 17.02 -29.18 5.12
CA LYS A 148 15.55 -29.22 5.22
C LYS A 148 14.84 -29.24 3.87
N SER A 149 15.41 -28.61 2.85
CA SER A 149 14.71 -28.42 1.58
C SER A 149 15.60 -28.57 0.35
N GLY A 150 16.85 -29.01 0.51
CA GLY A 150 17.89 -28.97 -0.52
C GLY A 150 17.52 -29.63 -1.86
N GLU A 151 16.79 -30.74 -1.84
CA GLU A 151 16.42 -31.48 -3.04
C GLU A 151 15.23 -30.88 -3.81
N LEU A 152 14.47 -29.95 -3.21
CA LEU A 152 13.35 -29.30 -3.87
C LEU A 152 13.83 -28.54 -5.11
N LYS A 153 13.11 -28.66 -6.22
CA LYS A 153 13.42 -27.93 -7.44
C LYS A 153 12.72 -26.58 -7.43
N CYS A 154 13.48 -25.53 -7.70
CA CYS A 154 13.01 -24.15 -7.71
C CYS A 154 13.25 -23.50 -9.08
N SER A 155 12.29 -22.69 -9.54
CA SER A 155 12.48 -21.80 -10.69
C SER A 155 13.06 -20.48 -10.20
N VAL A 156 14.30 -20.18 -10.60
CA VAL A 156 15.09 -19.05 -10.10
C VAL A 156 15.38 -18.10 -11.25
N HIS A 157 15.24 -16.80 -10.99
CA HIS A 157 15.67 -15.76 -11.92
C HIS A 157 17.18 -15.62 -11.80
N VAL A 158 17.89 -15.77 -12.92
CA VAL A 158 19.34 -15.57 -13.00
C VAL A 158 19.60 -14.43 -13.97
N SER A 159 20.32 -13.40 -13.50
CA SER A 159 20.71 -12.24 -14.29
C SER A 159 22.20 -11.97 -14.13
N THR A 160 22.81 -11.29 -15.09
CA THR A 160 24.16 -10.71 -14.96
C THR A 160 24.13 -9.25 -14.53
N SER A 161 22.93 -8.72 -14.23
CA SER A 161 22.71 -7.37 -13.73
C SER A 161 22.17 -7.45 -12.32
N SER A 162 22.60 -6.52 -11.47
CA SER A 162 22.07 -6.37 -10.11
C SER A 162 20.61 -5.93 -10.11
N ASN A 163 20.14 -5.20 -11.13
CA ASN A 163 18.76 -4.74 -11.23
C ASN A 163 18.02 -5.55 -12.29
N LEU A 164 17.03 -6.32 -11.84
CA LEU A 164 16.15 -7.06 -12.74
C LEU A 164 15.16 -6.10 -13.39
N THR A 165 14.94 -6.24 -14.69
CA THR A 165 14.01 -5.41 -15.45
C THR A 165 13.03 -6.27 -16.24
N TRP A 166 11.73 -6.03 -16.05
CA TRP A 166 10.67 -6.84 -16.65
C TRP A 166 10.49 -6.57 -18.15
N HIS A 167 10.72 -5.34 -18.61
CA HIS A 167 10.53 -4.93 -20.00
C HIS A 167 11.69 -5.40 -20.90
N ALA A 168 12.94 -5.23 -20.46
CA ALA A 168 14.11 -5.72 -21.18
C ALA A 168 14.34 -7.23 -20.99
N LYS A 169 13.67 -7.84 -19.99
CA LYS A 169 13.80 -9.26 -19.61
C LYS A 169 15.27 -9.67 -19.50
N ASN A 170 16.05 -8.89 -18.76
CA ASN A 170 17.50 -9.10 -18.58
C ASN A 170 17.84 -10.27 -17.64
N PHE A 171 16.93 -11.23 -17.48
CA PHE A 171 17.06 -12.40 -16.62
C PHE A 171 16.49 -13.63 -17.33
N LYS A 172 16.93 -14.81 -16.89
CA LYS A 172 16.43 -16.11 -17.36
C LYS A 172 15.88 -16.90 -16.20
N TYR A 173 14.83 -17.68 -16.45
CA TYR A 173 14.35 -18.67 -15.51
C TYR A 173 15.21 -19.93 -15.62
N THR A 174 15.86 -20.31 -14.52
CA THR A 174 16.68 -21.51 -14.42
C THR A 174 16.10 -22.40 -13.34
N MET A 175 15.80 -23.65 -13.69
CA MET A 175 15.44 -24.67 -12.71
C MET A 175 16.72 -25.17 -12.05
N MET A 176 16.79 -25.09 -10.72
CA MET A 176 17.90 -25.61 -9.92
C MET A 176 17.38 -26.27 -8.64
N SER A 177 18.23 -27.05 -7.97
CA SER A 177 17.88 -27.52 -6.62
C SER A 177 17.93 -26.35 -5.64
N PHE A 178 17.15 -26.44 -4.56
CA PHE A 178 17.19 -25.45 -3.49
C PHE A 178 18.59 -25.41 -2.86
N LYS A 179 19.27 -26.55 -2.76
CA LYS A 179 20.67 -26.61 -2.32
C LYS A 179 21.58 -25.76 -3.20
N GLU A 180 21.50 -25.91 -4.53
CA GLU A 180 22.29 -25.10 -5.46
C GLU A 180 21.97 -23.60 -5.33
N LEU A 181 20.70 -23.24 -5.20
CA LEU A 181 20.29 -21.86 -4.95
C LEU A 181 20.95 -21.30 -3.69
N ILE A 182 20.92 -22.04 -2.59
CA ILE A 182 21.53 -21.61 -1.32
C ILE A 182 23.05 -21.49 -1.45
N ASP A 183 23.71 -22.49 -2.05
CA ASP A 183 25.17 -22.48 -2.26
C ASP A 183 25.62 -21.27 -3.11
N ARG A 184 24.86 -20.92 -4.16
CA ARG A 184 25.16 -19.77 -5.04
C ARG A 184 24.76 -18.41 -4.46
N THR A 185 23.87 -18.39 -3.48
CA THR A 185 23.39 -17.13 -2.87
C THR A 185 24.15 -16.78 -1.59
N PHE A 186 24.47 -17.78 -0.76
CA PHE A 186 25.05 -17.59 0.58
C PHE A 186 26.41 -18.27 0.79
N GLY A 187 26.80 -19.18 -0.10
CA GLY A 187 28.06 -19.93 0.02
C GLY A 187 29.18 -19.36 -0.86
N ASP A 188 30.34 -20.02 -0.81
CA ASP A 188 31.53 -19.66 -1.61
C ASP A 188 31.36 -19.96 -3.11
N SER A 189 30.25 -20.59 -3.50
CA SER A 189 29.91 -20.89 -4.90
C SER A 189 29.19 -19.74 -5.59
N ALA A 190 29.18 -18.54 -5.00
CA ALA A 190 28.67 -17.35 -5.64
C ALA A 190 29.41 -17.09 -6.96
N VAL A 191 28.65 -16.91 -8.04
CA VAL A 191 29.20 -16.49 -9.32
C VAL A 191 29.23 -14.96 -9.30
N PRO A 192 30.40 -14.29 -9.22
CA PRO A 192 30.45 -12.85 -8.94
C PRO A 192 29.75 -11.97 -9.97
N SER A 193 29.57 -12.48 -11.20
CA SER A 193 28.89 -11.79 -12.29
C SER A 193 27.40 -12.09 -12.38
N GLU A 194 26.84 -12.87 -11.46
CA GLU A 194 25.43 -13.26 -11.51
C GLU A 194 24.68 -12.89 -10.23
N THR A 195 23.42 -12.56 -10.42
CA THR A 195 22.47 -12.26 -9.36
C THR A 195 21.30 -13.23 -9.46
N LEU A 196 20.95 -13.85 -8.33
CA LEU A 196 19.89 -14.83 -8.23
C LEU A 196 18.69 -14.24 -7.47
N TYR A 197 17.50 -14.57 -7.93
CA TYR A 197 16.25 -14.25 -7.24
C TYR A 197 15.22 -15.38 -7.33
N LEU A 198 14.86 -15.92 -6.17
CA LEU A 198 13.73 -16.82 -5.99
C LEU A 198 12.51 -16.04 -5.51
N ARG A 199 11.39 -16.27 -6.19
CA ARG A 199 10.03 -16.02 -5.71
C ARG A 199 9.32 -17.36 -5.77
N SER A 200 9.00 -17.95 -4.61
CA SER A 200 8.45 -19.30 -4.57
C SER A 200 7.13 -19.41 -5.35
N LEU A 201 6.91 -20.62 -5.88
CA LEU A 201 5.71 -20.99 -6.60
C LEU A 201 5.15 -22.25 -5.99
N SER A 202 3.83 -22.40 -6.10
CA SER A 202 3.20 -23.68 -5.84
C SER A 202 3.71 -24.73 -6.82
N ALA A 203 3.81 -25.97 -6.36
CA ALA A 203 3.99 -27.12 -7.24
C ALA A 203 2.86 -27.22 -8.29
N SER A 204 1.67 -26.71 -7.97
CA SER A 204 0.55 -26.59 -8.90
C SER A 204 0.45 -25.17 -9.47
N PRO A 205 0.52 -24.97 -10.80
CA PRO A 205 0.41 -23.64 -11.40
C PRO A 205 -1.00 -23.01 -11.23
N LYS A 206 -1.97 -23.77 -10.72
CA LYS A 206 -3.35 -23.33 -10.47
C LYS A 206 -3.58 -22.85 -9.04
N GLN A 207 -2.55 -22.87 -8.20
CA GLN A 207 -2.67 -22.47 -6.80
C GLN A 207 -1.66 -21.36 -6.47
N PRO A 208 -2.05 -20.41 -5.61
CA PRO A 208 -1.08 -19.48 -5.02
C PRO A 208 0.00 -20.24 -4.25
N SER A 209 1.20 -19.68 -4.18
CA SER A 209 2.28 -20.19 -3.33
C SER A 209 1.82 -20.25 -1.87
N ASP A 210 2.22 -21.30 -1.16
CA ASP A 210 1.94 -21.48 0.24
C ASP A 210 3.14 -22.15 0.90
N LEU A 211 3.85 -21.42 1.76
CA LEU A 211 5.02 -21.90 2.49
C LEU A 211 4.76 -23.22 3.21
N SER A 212 3.57 -23.40 3.81
CA SER A 212 3.23 -24.61 4.57
C SER A 212 3.12 -25.85 3.69
N ARG A 213 2.68 -25.69 2.45
CA ARG A 213 2.54 -26.76 1.46
C ARG A 213 3.82 -26.98 0.67
N ASP A 214 4.45 -25.90 0.24
CA ASP A 214 5.55 -25.92 -0.73
C ASP A 214 6.92 -26.07 -0.04
N PHE A 215 7.04 -25.66 1.23
CA PHE A 215 8.24 -25.78 2.08
C PHE A 215 7.88 -26.20 3.52
N PRO A 216 7.23 -27.36 3.72
CA PRO A 216 6.61 -27.74 5.00
C PRO A 216 7.57 -27.80 6.19
N ASP A 217 8.84 -28.16 5.96
CA ASP A 217 9.84 -28.23 7.02
C ASP A 217 10.34 -26.85 7.45
N LEU A 218 10.45 -25.89 6.52
CA LEU A 218 10.80 -24.51 6.84
C LEU A 218 9.62 -23.77 7.47
N ALA A 219 8.39 -24.08 7.04
CA ALA A 219 7.18 -23.45 7.57
C ALA A 219 7.01 -23.65 9.09
N LYS A 220 7.52 -24.76 9.65
CA LYS A 220 7.48 -25.05 11.10
C LYS A 220 8.29 -24.05 11.93
N ASP A 221 9.31 -23.44 11.33
CA ASP A 221 10.21 -22.50 12.02
C ASP A 221 9.67 -21.07 11.99
N PHE A 222 8.68 -20.79 11.14
CA PHE A 222 8.13 -19.45 10.94
C PHE A 222 6.75 -19.32 11.58
N LYS A 223 6.54 -18.21 12.29
CA LYS A 223 5.23 -17.76 12.73
C LYS A 223 5.11 -16.25 12.52
N LEU A 224 3.92 -15.79 12.17
CA LEU A 224 3.59 -14.37 12.30
C LEU A 224 3.06 -14.15 13.72
N PRO A 225 3.62 -13.23 14.53
CA PRO A 225 3.14 -13.01 15.88
C PRO A 225 1.90 -12.09 15.91
N GLU A 226 1.18 -12.12 17.03
CA GLU A 226 0.16 -11.11 17.32
C GLU A 226 0.80 -9.72 17.47
N PRO A 227 0.09 -8.63 17.12
CA PRO A 227 -1.34 -8.57 16.72
C PRO A 227 -1.62 -8.82 15.22
N LEU A 228 -0.60 -9.15 14.42
CA LEU A 228 -0.75 -9.28 12.97
C LEU A 228 -1.42 -10.61 12.60
N CYS A 229 -1.06 -11.69 13.31
CA CYS A 229 -1.41 -13.07 12.97
C CYS A 229 -2.90 -13.29 12.72
N GLY A 230 -3.75 -12.95 13.68
CA GLY A 230 -5.19 -13.25 13.60
C GLY A 230 -5.85 -12.64 12.35
N SER A 231 -5.54 -11.36 12.07
CA SER A 231 -6.12 -10.64 10.92
C SER A 231 -5.58 -11.15 9.58
N VAL A 232 -4.26 -11.33 9.49
CA VAL A 232 -3.59 -11.75 8.25
C VAL A 232 -4.00 -13.18 7.89
N MET A 233 -3.98 -14.10 8.86
CA MET A 233 -4.33 -15.50 8.62
C MET A 233 -5.84 -15.70 8.42
N GLY A 234 -6.69 -14.88 9.05
CA GLY A 234 -8.14 -14.90 8.81
C GLY A 234 -8.54 -14.50 7.38
N HIS A 235 -7.68 -13.76 6.69
CA HIS A 235 -7.89 -13.28 5.32
C HIS A 235 -6.84 -13.81 4.33
N PHE A 236 -6.18 -14.91 4.70
CA PHE A 236 -5.03 -15.45 3.97
C PHE A 236 -5.33 -15.71 2.49
N PHE A 237 -4.39 -15.33 1.63
CA PHE A 237 -4.41 -15.65 0.21
C PHE A 237 -3.19 -16.48 -0.23
N SER A 238 -1.98 -16.07 0.15
CA SER A 238 -0.73 -16.69 -0.33
C SER A 238 0.43 -16.41 0.63
N SER A 239 1.38 -17.34 0.74
CA SER A 239 2.66 -17.10 1.40
C SER A 239 3.83 -17.45 0.47
N VAL A 240 4.78 -16.52 0.35
CA VAL A 240 5.82 -16.55 -0.68
C VAL A 240 7.19 -16.42 -0.04
N LEU A 241 8.01 -17.46 -0.18
CA LEU A 241 9.42 -17.43 0.17
C LEU A 241 10.19 -16.64 -0.89
N ARG A 242 10.96 -15.65 -0.45
CA ARG A 242 11.84 -14.84 -1.29
C ARG A 242 13.29 -15.08 -0.86
N ILE A 243 14.14 -15.42 -1.81
CA ILE A 243 15.59 -15.55 -1.60
C ILE A 243 16.31 -14.76 -2.68
N SER A 244 17.32 -13.98 -2.29
CA SER A 244 18.03 -13.13 -3.22
C SER A 244 19.50 -12.96 -2.85
N GLY A 245 20.34 -12.83 -3.87
CA GLY A 245 21.73 -12.42 -3.70
C GLY A 245 21.86 -10.97 -3.24
N ALA A 246 23.07 -10.61 -2.79
CA ALA A 246 23.42 -9.22 -2.49
C ALA A 246 23.24 -8.33 -3.71
N ASP A 247 22.93 -7.06 -3.47
CA ASP A 247 22.69 -5.99 -4.43
C ASP A 247 21.55 -6.24 -5.43
N MET A 248 20.80 -7.34 -5.29
CA MET A 248 19.68 -7.66 -6.16
C MET A 248 18.53 -6.68 -5.95
N GLY A 249 18.26 -5.87 -6.98
CA GLY A 249 17.11 -4.98 -7.11
C GLY A 249 15.99 -5.57 -7.97
N LEU A 250 14.76 -5.47 -7.48
CA LEU A 250 13.55 -5.80 -8.22
C LEU A 250 12.81 -4.53 -8.62
N TRP A 251 12.30 -4.50 -9.84
CA TRP A 251 11.54 -3.37 -10.39
C TRP A 251 10.34 -2.99 -9.51
N ALA A 252 9.94 -1.71 -9.57
CA ALA A 252 8.76 -1.26 -8.85
C ALA A 252 7.48 -1.85 -9.43
N HIS A 253 6.61 -2.33 -8.55
CA HIS A 253 5.29 -2.85 -8.90
C HIS A 253 4.31 -2.61 -7.75
N TYR A 254 3.02 -2.86 -8.00
CA TYR A 254 2.03 -2.98 -6.94
C TYR A 254 1.38 -4.37 -6.98
N ASP A 255 0.82 -4.77 -5.83
CA ASP A 255 -0.02 -5.96 -5.68
C ASP A 255 -1.45 -5.52 -5.34
N THR A 256 -2.44 -6.35 -5.67
CA THR A 256 -3.87 -6.07 -5.41
C THR A 256 -4.35 -6.59 -4.06
N CYS A 257 -3.51 -7.40 -3.40
CA CYS A 257 -3.71 -7.87 -2.04
C CYS A 257 -2.87 -7.03 -1.07
N ASP A 258 -3.35 -6.91 0.16
CA ASP A 258 -2.52 -6.47 1.28
C ASP A 258 -1.42 -7.49 1.53
N ASN A 259 -0.28 -7.04 2.05
CA ASN A 259 0.91 -7.87 2.19
C ASN A 259 1.66 -7.52 3.48
N VAL A 260 2.18 -8.54 4.16
CA VAL A 260 3.24 -8.36 5.16
C VAL A 260 4.53 -8.99 4.64
N LEU A 261 5.60 -8.21 4.60
CA LEU A 261 6.95 -8.63 4.24
C LEU A 261 7.77 -8.83 5.53
N ALA A 262 7.91 -10.08 5.95
CA ALA A 262 8.72 -10.47 7.11
C ALA A 262 10.16 -10.77 6.67
N GLN A 263 11.11 -9.98 7.17
CA GLN A 263 12.53 -10.13 6.87
C GLN A 263 13.17 -11.13 7.84
N VAL A 264 13.68 -12.25 7.32
CA VAL A 264 14.21 -13.35 8.14
C VAL A 264 15.73 -13.31 8.23
N ARG A 265 16.41 -13.02 7.13
CA ARG A 265 17.88 -12.96 7.04
C ARG A 265 18.33 -11.87 6.08
N GLY A 266 19.45 -11.22 6.42
CA GLY A 266 20.07 -10.14 5.65
C GLY A 266 19.27 -8.84 5.74
N ARG A 267 19.79 -7.77 5.15
CA ARG A 267 19.12 -6.46 5.09
C ARG A 267 18.48 -6.20 3.74
N LYS A 268 17.32 -5.54 3.75
CA LYS A 268 16.55 -5.23 2.54
C LYS A 268 16.09 -3.78 2.55
N LEU A 269 16.53 -3.01 1.56
CA LEU A 269 16.00 -1.68 1.28
C LEU A 269 14.67 -1.85 0.54
N VAL A 270 13.62 -1.21 1.07
CA VAL A 270 12.32 -1.11 0.41
C VAL A 270 12.04 0.36 0.15
N ARG A 271 11.68 0.68 -1.09
CA ARG A 271 11.22 2.01 -1.51
C ARG A 271 9.79 1.91 -1.97
N MET A 272 8.93 2.78 -1.47
CA MET A 272 7.48 2.75 -1.68
C MET A 272 6.95 4.10 -2.13
N TRP A 273 5.80 4.08 -2.80
CA TRP A 273 5.07 5.26 -3.19
C TRP A 273 3.59 5.05 -2.94
N HIS A 274 2.93 6.13 -2.52
CA HIS A 274 1.48 6.14 -2.34
C HIS A 274 0.79 5.80 -3.67
N PRO A 275 -0.37 5.11 -3.68
CA PRO A 275 -1.05 4.73 -4.92
C PRO A 275 -1.36 5.90 -5.88
N THR A 276 -1.56 7.11 -5.35
CA THR A 276 -1.77 8.33 -6.15
C THR A 276 -0.56 8.73 -6.99
N GLU A 277 0.62 8.22 -6.68
CA GLU A 277 1.88 8.44 -7.42
C GLU A 277 1.96 7.62 -8.72
N ALA A 278 0.99 6.73 -9.00
CA ALA A 278 0.99 5.91 -10.20
C ALA A 278 1.33 6.66 -11.51
N PRO A 279 0.84 7.90 -11.76
CA PRO A 279 1.22 8.66 -12.95
C PRO A 279 2.70 9.07 -13.01
N ASN A 280 3.37 9.22 -11.86
CA ASN A 280 4.78 9.59 -11.77
C ASN A 280 5.73 8.39 -11.99
N LEU A 281 5.20 7.16 -11.90
CA LEU A 281 5.97 5.92 -12.01
C LEU A 281 5.90 5.24 -13.38
N TYR A 282 5.19 5.79 -14.37
CA TYR A 282 5.14 5.22 -15.73
C TYR A 282 4.77 3.73 -15.74
N LEU A 283 3.58 3.40 -15.25
CA LEU A 283 3.12 2.02 -15.14
C LEU A 283 2.67 1.44 -16.48
N GLU A 284 2.99 0.18 -16.71
CA GLU A 284 2.35 -0.70 -17.68
C GLU A 284 1.91 -1.99 -16.95
N GLY A 285 0.60 -2.25 -16.96
CA GLY A 285 0.02 -3.21 -16.03
C GLY A 285 0.33 -2.82 -14.58
N SER A 286 0.84 -3.76 -13.79
CA SER A 286 1.20 -3.51 -12.39
C SER A 286 2.63 -3.05 -12.15
N SER A 287 3.45 -2.83 -13.20
CA SER A 287 4.90 -2.60 -13.07
C SER A 287 5.34 -1.27 -13.69
N SER A 288 6.34 -0.63 -13.06
CA SER A 288 6.94 0.61 -13.53
C SER A 288 7.97 0.38 -14.64
N HIS A 289 8.02 1.27 -15.63
CA HIS A 289 9.07 1.31 -16.64
C HIS A 289 10.41 1.87 -16.15
N ILE A 290 10.45 2.51 -14.99
CA ILE A 290 11.68 3.10 -14.45
C ILE A 290 12.59 1.96 -13.96
N PRO A 291 13.78 1.76 -14.56
CA PRO A 291 14.61 0.60 -14.28
C PRO A 291 15.44 0.73 -13.00
N ASN A 292 15.73 1.96 -12.57
CA ASN A 292 16.54 2.25 -11.39
C ASN A 292 16.05 3.55 -10.75
N PHE A 293 15.85 3.53 -9.43
CA PHE A 293 15.37 4.66 -8.63
C PHE A 293 16.47 5.36 -7.82
N GLU A 294 17.67 4.79 -7.73
CA GLU A 294 18.84 5.47 -7.13
C GLU A 294 19.44 6.49 -8.09
N GLN A 295 19.52 6.13 -9.37
CA GLN A 295 19.99 7.01 -10.46
C GLN A 295 19.00 6.97 -11.62
N PRO A 296 17.80 7.57 -11.44
CA PRO A 296 16.78 7.56 -12.48
C PRO A 296 17.19 8.43 -13.67
N ASP A 297 16.88 7.96 -14.89
CA ASP A 297 16.97 8.77 -16.10
C ASP A 297 15.80 9.76 -16.17
N LEU A 298 16.00 10.95 -15.61
CA LEU A 298 14.98 11.99 -15.53
C LEU A 298 14.73 12.72 -16.86
N GLU A 299 15.56 12.51 -17.87
CA GLU A 299 15.27 12.99 -19.23
C GLU A 299 14.23 12.09 -19.88
N LYS A 300 14.36 10.77 -19.68
CA LYS A 300 13.38 9.78 -20.15
C LYS A 300 12.12 9.71 -19.29
N PHE A 301 12.24 9.91 -17.98
CA PHE A 301 11.16 9.81 -17.00
C PHE A 301 10.94 11.11 -16.21
N PRO A 302 10.66 12.25 -16.88
CA PRO A 302 10.60 13.56 -16.22
C PRO A 302 9.51 13.69 -15.14
N LEU A 303 8.41 12.93 -15.20
CA LEU A 303 7.36 12.99 -14.18
C LEU A 303 7.83 12.44 -12.83
N TYR A 304 8.82 11.55 -12.83
CA TYR A 304 9.36 10.98 -11.60
C TYR A 304 9.98 12.03 -10.68
N ARG A 305 10.41 13.18 -11.22
CA ARG A 305 10.92 14.33 -10.45
C ARG A 305 9.98 14.77 -9.34
N LYS A 306 8.67 14.66 -9.59
CA LYS A 306 7.59 15.06 -8.67
C LYS A 306 7.16 13.95 -7.72
N SER A 307 7.87 12.82 -7.72
CA SER A 307 7.49 11.70 -6.87
C SER A 307 7.92 11.92 -5.43
N HIS A 308 7.15 11.36 -4.51
CA HIS A 308 7.41 11.41 -3.06
C HIS A 308 7.74 10.00 -2.54
N PRO A 309 8.94 9.47 -2.81
CA PRO A 309 9.32 8.15 -2.34
C PRO A 309 9.37 8.09 -0.81
N MET A 310 8.96 6.95 -0.27
CA MET A 310 9.21 6.55 1.11
C MET A 310 10.22 5.41 1.12
N ILE A 311 11.10 5.36 2.11
CA ILE A 311 12.13 4.32 2.23
C ILE A 311 12.17 3.70 3.63
N THR A 312 12.61 2.44 3.68
CA THR A 312 12.99 1.76 4.93
C THR A 312 14.01 0.68 4.64
N ILE A 313 14.88 0.40 5.62
CA ILE A 313 15.72 -0.80 5.61
C ILE A 313 15.13 -1.78 6.62
N LEU A 314 14.82 -2.98 6.14
CA LEU A 314 14.35 -4.08 6.97
C LEU A 314 15.55 -4.89 7.47
N GLU A 315 15.59 -5.12 8.77
CA GLU A 315 16.55 -6.00 9.44
C GLU A 315 15.90 -7.36 9.78
N PRO A 316 16.67 -8.41 10.08
CA PRO A 316 16.12 -9.67 10.55
C PRO A 316 15.17 -9.49 11.76
N GLY A 317 13.93 -9.97 11.62
CA GLY A 317 12.86 -9.81 12.61
C GLY A 317 11.88 -8.67 12.30
N ASP A 318 12.19 -7.77 11.37
CA ASP A 318 11.27 -6.71 10.97
C ASP A 318 10.15 -7.26 10.07
N VAL A 319 8.95 -6.71 10.23
CA VAL A 319 7.79 -6.97 9.37
C VAL A 319 7.25 -5.66 8.83
N LEU A 320 7.32 -5.48 7.51
CA LEU A 320 6.72 -4.34 6.82
C LEU A 320 5.30 -4.69 6.38
N PHE A 321 4.32 -3.90 6.82
CA PHE A 321 2.99 -3.89 6.23
C PHE A 321 3.01 -3.06 4.93
N ILE A 322 2.55 -3.68 3.84
CA ILE A 322 2.41 -3.09 2.50
C ILE A 322 0.92 -3.16 2.16
N PRO A 323 0.18 -2.05 2.25
CA PRO A 323 -1.22 -2.03 1.89
C PRO A 323 -1.41 -2.30 0.39
N ALA A 324 -2.55 -2.88 0.01
CA ALA A 324 -2.89 -3.11 -1.39
C ALA A 324 -2.71 -1.83 -2.22
N THR A 325 -2.27 -1.98 -3.47
CA THR A 325 -1.98 -0.90 -4.45
C THR A 325 -0.79 0.00 -4.15
N TRP A 326 -0.13 -0.13 -2.99
CA TRP A 326 1.12 0.61 -2.75
C TRP A 326 2.23 0.11 -3.69
N LEU A 327 2.76 1.05 -4.46
CA LEU A 327 3.88 0.79 -5.34
C LEU A 327 5.13 0.59 -4.50
N HIS A 328 5.91 -0.44 -4.80
CA HIS A 328 7.11 -0.74 -4.05
C HIS A 328 8.19 -1.39 -4.93
N SER A 329 9.44 -1.05 -4.65
CA SER A 329 10.64 -1.69 -5.17
C SER A 329 11.50 -2.16 -4.00
N VAL A 330 12.24 -3.24 -4.21
CA VAL A 330 13.09 -3.83 -3.17
C VAL A 330 14.51 -4.02 -3.70
N GLN A 331 15.48 -3.82 -2.83
CA GLN A 331 16.88 -4.10 -3.07
C GLN A 331 17.45 -4.86 -1.88
N SER A 332 18.07 -6.00 -2.14
CA SER A 332 18.74 -6.79 -1.11
C SER A 332 20.11 -6.18 -0.89
N LEU A 333 20.39 -5.64 0.30
CA LEU A 333 21.70 -5.05 0.60
C LEU A 333 22.74 -6.12 0.95
N GLU A 334 22.26 -7.29 1.32
CA GLU A 334 23.00 -8.50 1.64
C GLU A 334 22.24 -9.69 1.06
N PRO A 335 22.85 -10.89 0.95
CA PRO A 335 22.11 -12.10 0.65
C PRO A 335 20.95 -12.24 1.64
N SER A 336 19.73 -12.34 1.12
CA SER A 336 18.51 -12.11 1.90
C SER A 336 17.52 -13.25 1.79
N ILE A 337 16.83 -13.52 2.90
CA ILE A 337 15.65 -14.37 2.96
C ILE A 337 14.51 -13.57 3.60
N SER A 338 13.35 -13.57 2.96
CA SER A 338 12.13 -12.98 3.50
C SER A 338 10.90 -13.80 3.14
N ILE A 339 9.83 -13.64 3.89
CA ILE A 339 8.53 -14.26 3.63
C ILE A 339 7.51 -13.15 3.42
N ASN A 340 6.83 -13.17 2.28
CA ASN A 340 5.62 -12.38 2.08
C ASN A 340 4.40 -13.19 2.47
N ILE A 341 3.42 -12.57 3.12
CA ILE A 341 2.09 -13.13 3.29
C ILE A 341 1.08 -12.14 2.72
N PHE A 342 0.42 -12.57 1.65
CA PHE A 342 -0.65 -11.83 1.02
C PHE A 342 -1.99 -12.23 1.62
N PHE A 343 -2.84 -11.24 1.85
CA PHE A 343 -4.17 -11.41 2.42
C PHE A 343 -5.14 -10.39 1.81
N ARG A 344 -6.44 -10.70 1.88
CA ARG A 344 -7.50 -9.91 1.25
C ARG A 344 -8.42 -9.34 2.31
N THR A 345 -8.24 -8.06 2.64
CA THR A 345 -9.15 -7.33 3.54
C THR A 345 -10.51 -7.07 2.91
N GLN A 346 -10.59 -7.07 1.57
CA GLN A 346 -11.82 -6.92 0.82
C GLN A 346 -12.51 -8.27 0.54
N PRO A 347 -13.83 -8.29 0.28
CA PRO A 347 -14.55 -9.52 -0.01
C PRO A 347 -13.95 -10.31 -1.18
N ASN A 348 -13.76 -11.62 -1.00
CA ASN A 348 -13.19 -12.52 -2.02
C ASN A 348 -13.92 -12.48 -3.38
N ALA A 349 -15.21 -12.12 -3.40
CA ALA A 349 -16.00 -11.98 -4.61
C ALA A 349 -15.51 -10.87 -5.56
N LEU A 350 -14.68 -9.93 -5.07
CA LEU A 350 -14.09 -8.89 -5.89
C LEU A 350 -12.87 -9.36 -6.69
N TYR A 351 -12.30 -10.51 -6.36
CA TYR A 351 -11.05 -10.98 -6.95
C TYR A 351 -11.29 -12.12 -7.95
N SER A 352 -10.40 -12.22 -8.94
CA SER A 352 -10.41 -13.35 -9.86
C SER A 352 -10.04 -14.65 -9.14
N THR A 353 -10.79 -15.72 -9.39
CA THR A 353 -10.46 -17.08 -8.92
C THR A 353 -9.26 -17.68 -9.64
N HIS A 354 -8.82 -17.06 -10.74
CA HIS A 354 -7.64 -17.47 -11.50
C HIS A 354 -6.38 -16.69 -11.12
N ASP A 355 -6.50 -15.71 -10.22
CA ASP A 355 -5.34 -15.01 -9.71
C ASP A 355 -4.60 -15.88 -8.68
N VAL A 356 -3.42 -16.35 -9.08
CA VAL A 356 -2.49 -17.11 -8.22
C VAL A 356 -1.30 -16.27 -7.75
N TRP A 357 -1.21 -15.01 -8.20
CA TRP A 357 -0.09 -14.13 -7.93
C TRP A 357 -0.43 -13.03 -6.93
N GLY A 358 -1.68 -12.57 -6.91
CA GLY A 358 -2.14 -11.43 -6.12
C GLY A 358 -1.94 -10.09 -6.84
N ASN A 359 -1.88 -10.11 -8.17
CA ASN A 359 -1.60 -8.93 -9.00
C ASN A 359 -2.64 -8.69 -10.11
N VAL A 360 -3.71 -9.48 -10.14
CA VAL A 360 -4.81 -9.24 -11.07
C VAL A 360 -5.75 -8.21 -10.44
N ASP A 361 -6.05 -7.14 -11.19
CA ASP A 361 -6.95 -6.09 -10.72
C ASP A 361 -8.32 -6.65 -10.32
N PRO A 362 -9.01 -6.05 -9.34
CA PRO A 362 -10.35 -6.49 -8.96
C PRO A 362 -11.33 -6.53 -10.15
N LEU A 363 -12.28 -7.47 -10.13
CA LEU A 363 -13.24 -7.69 -11.21
C LEU A 363 -14.01 -6.41 -11.64
N PRO A 364 -14.45 -5.53 -10.72
CA PRO A 364 -15.07 -4.26 -11.13
C PRO A 364 -14.13 -3.36 -11.93
N VAL A 365 -12.85 -3.30 -11.55
CA VAL A 365 -11.83 -2.51 -12.26
C VAL A 365 -11.64 -3.06 -13.67
N GLN A 366 -11.52 -4.38 -13.83
CA GLN A 366 -11.42 -5.02 -15.14
C GLN A 366 -12.64 -4.75 -16.04
N SER A 367 -13.86 -4.77 -15.48
CA SER A 367 -15.08 -4.46 -16.22
C SER A 367 -15.06 -3.02 -16.74
N VAL A 368 -14.79 -2.05 -15.86
CA VAL A 368 -14.74 -0.62 -16.21
C VAL A 368 -13.63 -0.36 -17.22
N GLN A 369 -12.46 -0.98 -17.06
CA GLN A 369 -11.34 -0.84 -17.99
C GLN A 369 -11.73 -1.34 -19.39
N LYS A 370 -12.37 -2.52 -19.49
CA LYS A 370 -12.85 -3.07 -20.75
C LYS A 370 -13.88 -2.17 -21.42
N GLU A 371 -14.90 -1.75 -20.67
CA GLU A 371 -15.97 -0.87 -21.17
C GLU A 371 -15.44 0.49 -21.64
N THR A 372 -14.46 1.03 -20.91
CA THR A 372 -13.76 2.27 -21.27
C THR A 372 -13.01 2.11 -22.58
N MET A 373 -12.20 1.06 -22.73
CA MET A 373 -11.44 0.79 -23.95
C MET A 373 -12.34 0.54 -25.16
N ASP A 374 -13.45 -0.17 -24.98
CA ASP A 374 -14.44 -0.37 -26.03
C ASP A 374 -15.17 0.92 -26.41
N SER A 375 -15.44 1.79 -25.43
CA SER A 375 -16.06 3.10 -25.68
C SER A 375 -15.12 4.06 -26.40
N ILE A 376 -13.81 4.04 -26.09
CA ILE A 376 -12.80 4.89 -26.73
C ILE A 376 -12.70 4.60 -28.24
N LYS A 377 -12.93 3.35 -28.68
CA LYS A 377 -12.92 2.99 -30.11
C LYS A 377 -13.93 3.78 -30.95
N LYS A 378 -15.00 4.33 -30.35
CA LYS A 378 -15.95 5.22 -31.04
C LYS A 378 -15.27 6.49 -31.60
N LEU A 379 -14.13 6.87 -31.01
CA LEU A 379 -13.33 8.01 -31.46
C LEU A 379 -12.46 7.70 -32.70
N ASP A 380 -12.44 6.45 -33.18
CA ASP A 380 -11.70 6.07 -34.40
C ASP A 380 -12.26 6.69 -35.67
N LEU A 381 -13.48 7.23 -35.61
CA LEU A 381 -14.10 8.01 -36.68
C LEU A 381 -13.49 9.41 -36.83
N LEU A 382 -12.73 9.88 -35.83
CA LEU A 382 -12.08 11.18 -35.86
C LEU A 382 -10.69 11.09 -36.52
N PRO A 383 -10.21 12.18 -37.16
CA PRO A 383 -8.81 12.28 -37.57
C PRO A 383 -7.85 12.04 -36.40
N SER A 384 -6.68 11.46 -36.68
CA SER A 384 -5.73 11.00 -35.66
C SER A 384 -5.39 12.07 -34.60
N THR A 385 -5.15 13.31 -35.01
CA THR A 385 -4.84 14.42 -34.11
C THR A 385 -6.02 14.77 -33.20
N GLN A 386 -7.25 14.78 -33.72
CA GLN A 386 -8.45 15.06 -32.93
C GLN A 386 -8.74 13.92 -31.95
N ARG A 387 -8.63 12.66 -32.41
CA ARG A 387 -8.76 11.48 -31.57
C ARG A 387 -7.78 11.54 -30.39
N GLN A 388 -6.50 11.82 -30.65
CA GLN A 388 -5.49 11.96 -29.61
C GLN A 388 -5.83 13.08 -28.62
N PHE A 389 -6.26 14.24 -29.11
CA PHE A 389 -6.66 15.37 -28.27
C PHE A 389 -7.82 14.99 -27.33
N TYR A 390 -8.90 14.41 -27.86
CA TYR A 390 -10.06 14.06 -27.06
C TYR A 390 -9.79 12.92 -26.07
N ILE A 391 -8.98 11.92 -26.43
CA ILE A 391 -8.56 10.87 -25.49
C ILE A 391 -7.76 11.48 -24.33
N LYS A 392 -6.78 12.35 -24.62
CA LYS A 392 -5.98 13.02 -23.57
C LYS A 392 -6.86 13.90 -22.68
N LYS A 393 -7.81 14.65 -23.27
CA LYS A 393 -8.78 15.45 -22.52
C LYS A 393 -9.64 14.57 -21.59
N LEU A 394 -10.14 13.44 -22.07
CA LEU A 394 -10.88 12.48 -21.24
C LEU A 394 -10.02 11.96 -20.08
N GLY A 395 -8.75 11.63 -20.34
CA GLY A 395 -7.81 11.26 -19.28
C GLY A 395 -7.69 12.35 -18.20
N MET A 396 -7.58 13.62 -18.60
CA MET A 396 -7.57 14.74 -17.65
C MET A 396 -8.90 14.90 -16.89
N ASP A 397 -10.04 14.65 -17.54
CA ASP A 397 -11.35 14.70 -16.91
C ASP A 397 -11.48 13.57 -15.85
N LEU A 398 -10.96 12.37 -16.13
CA LEU A 398 -10.93 11.24 -15.19
C LEU A 398 -10.03 11.52 -13.98
N ILE A 399 -8.84 12.09 -14.18
CA ILE A 399 -7.96 12.46 -13.07
C ILE A 399 -8.65 13.51 -12.18
N ARG A 400 -9.27 14.53 -12.79
CA ARG A 400 -10.03 15.54 -12.03
C ARG A 400 -11.19 14.92 -11.26
N PHE A 401 -11.83 13.89 -11.79
CA PHE A 401 -12.89 13.17 -11.08
C PHE A 401 -12.34 12.38 -9.89
N ALA A 402 -11.21 11.68 -10.06
CA ALA A 402 -10.57 10.93 -8.99
C ALA A 402 -10.10 11.83 -7.82
N ASP A 403 -9.67 13.05 -8.11
CA ASP A 403 -9.20 14.01 -7.10
C ASP A 403 -10.34 14.78 -6.37
N GLN A 404 -11.61 14.61 -6.78
CA GLN A 404 -12.75 15.35 -6.21
C GLN A 404 -13.35 14.73 -4.93
N GLU A 405 -13.10 13.45 -4.69
CA GLU A 405 -13.58 12.70 -3.52
C GLU A 405 -12.79 13.08 -2.24
#